data_AF-A0A7V8QKZ9-F1
#
_entry.id   AF-A0A7V8QKZ9-F1
#
_cell.length_a   1.000
_cell.length_b   1.000
_cell.length_c   1.000
_cell.angle_alpha   90.00
_cell.angle_beta   90.00
_cell.angle_gamma   90.00
#
_symmetry.space_group_name_H-M   'P 1'
#
loop_
_entity.id
_entity.type
_entity.pdbx_description
1 polymer ?
#
loop_
_entity_poly.entity_id
_entity_poly.type
_entity_poly.pdbx_seq_one_letter_code
_entity_poly.pdbx_strand_id
1 'polypeptide(L)'
;MSMKSPEERARFRSLRDITGQQTLPQVFVEGRFVGGINEACRAVEDMAAGEANRHAQQGRMTSTAAWLGYGGLVPFAAGAAGSWWAPVADAAQRGLLFYAAVIITFVGAVHWGLGMARVPSRQGEEALVFSVLPALFAWLAVWLLPTAAALGVIMLGLVAVRGYELLRREQWFPQWYRRLRNHLSLGAALALLAGALAG
;
A
#
# COMPACT_ATOMS: atom_id res chain seq x y z
N MET A 1 43.75 11.19 17.57
CA MET A 1 44.02 12.57 18.02
C MET A 1 44.46 12.52 19.47
N SER A 2 45.66 13.01 19.78
CA SER A 2 46.23 12.95 21.12
C SER A 2 45.92 14.27 21.86
N MET A 3 45.23 14.21 23.00
CA MET A 3 44.84 15.36 23.87
C MET A 3 46.05 16.02 24.56
N LYS A 4 47.05 16.45 23.77
CA LYS A 4 48.33 16.92 24.31
C LYS A 4 48.28 18.39 24.68
N SER A 5 47.40 19.21 24.10
CA SER A 5 47.39 20.65 24.35
C SER A 5 46.39 21.09 25.45
N PRO A 6 46.69 22.16 26.22
CA PRO A 6 45.76 22.75 27.18
C PRO A 6 44.46 23.27 26.56
N GLU A 7 44.53 23.84 25.35
CA GLU A 7 43.37 24.35 24.61
C GLU A 7 42.40 23.25 24.19
N GLU A 8 42.90 22.10 23.71
CA GLU A 8 42.08 20.95 23.34
C GLU A 8 41.27 20.43 24.55
N ARG A 9 41.88 20.44 25.74
CA ARG A 9 41.20 20.07 27.00
C ARG A 9 40.16 21.11 27.45
N ALA A 10 40.39 22.40 27.20
CA ALA A 10 39.41 23.45 27.47
C ALA A 10 38.20 23.34 26.52
N ARG A 11 38.46 23.10 25.23
CA ARG A 11 37.43 22.93 24.21
C ARG A 11 36.58 21.68 24.44
N PHE A 12 37.19 20.55 24.83
CA PHE A 12 36.46 19.35 25.22
C PHE A 12 35.58 19.56 26.46
N ARG A 13 36.08 20.29 27.48
CA ARG A 13 35.29 20.61 28.68
C ARG A 13 34.09 21.49 28.34
N SER A 14 34.29 22.54 27.56
CA SER A 14 33.21 23.40 27.05
C SER A 14 32.14 22.59 26.30
N LEU A 15 32.55 21.70 25.39
CA LEU A 15 31.64 20.85 24.64
C LEU A 15 30.86 19.87 25.54
N ARG A 16 31.50 19.31 26.57
CA ARG A 16 30.86 18.43 27.56
C ARG A 16 29.82 19.18 28.41
N ASP A 17 30.10 20.41 28.79
CA ASP A 17 29.16 21.24 29.55
C ASP A 17 27.92 21.62 28.72
N ILE A 18 28.08 21.73 27.39
CA ILE A 18 26.99 22.06 26.46
C ILE A 18 26.17 20.82 26.07
N THR A 19 26.80 19.67 25.86
CA THR A 19 26.15 18.46 25.29
C THR A 19 25.75 17.42 26.34
N GLY A 20 26.33 17.48 27.54
CA GLY A 20 26.19 16.45 28.57
C GLY A 20 26.91 15.13 28.25
N GLN A 21 27.53 14.99 27.08
CA GLN A 21 28.13 13.72 26.65
C GLN A 21 29.57 13.57 27.13
N GLN A 22 29.83 12.52 27.91
CA GLN A 22 31.12 12.36 28.60
C GLN A 22 32.25 11.80 27.72
N THR A 23 31.91 11.22 26.56
CA THR A 23 32.85 10.53 25.68
C THR A 23 32.95 11.24 24.32
N LEU A 24 34.10 11.07 23.66
CA LEU A 24 34.28 11.41 22.25
C LEU A 24 34.00 10.18 21.37
N PRO A 25 33.65 10.38 20.08
CA PRO A 25 33.41 11.67 19.42
C PRO A 25 31.99 12.21 19.66
N GLN A 26 31.87 13.53 19.82
CA GLN A 26 30.59 14.25 19.87
C GLN A 26 30.25 14.76 18.47
N VAL A 27 29.17 14.28 17.88
CA VAL A 27 28.80 14.57 16.49
C VAL A 27 27.59 15.50 16.43
N PHE A 28 27.68 16.48 15.54
CA PHE A 28 26.62 17.44 15.25
C PHE A 28 26.22 17.33 13.79
N VAL A 29 24.91 17.31 13.52
CA VAL A 29 24.34 17.34 12.16
C VAL A 29 23.47 18.59 12.07
N GLU A 30 23.73 19.45 11.08
CA GLU A 30 23.04 20.74 10.90
C GLU A 30 23.02 21.62 12.17
N GLY A 31 24.10 21.59 12.95
CA GLY A 31 24.22 22.39 14.18
C GLY A 31 23.47 21.84 15.40
N ARG A 32 22.73 20.74 15.27
CA ARG A 32 22.15 20.01 16.40
C ARG A 32 23.08 18.90 16.87
N PHE A 33 23.25 18.79 18.18
CA PHE A 33 23.95 17.68 18.79
C PHE A 33 23.14 16.39 18.62
N VAL A 34 23.75 15.37 18.01
CA VAL A 34 23.09 14.08 17.73
C VAL A 34 23.54 13.01 18.70
N GLY A 35 24.78 13.11 19.20
CA GLY A 35 25.34 12.14 20.14
C GLY A 35 26.68 11.59 19.70
N GLY A 36 26.94 10.35 20.06
CA GLY A 36 28.17 9.62 19.76
C GLY A 36 28.19 9.11 18.31
N ILE A 37 29.24 8.38 17.93
CA ILE A 37 29.36 7.89 16.55
C ILE A 37 28.21 6.94 16.16
N ASN A 38 27.78 6.07 17.09
CA ASN A 38 26.67 5.13 16.83
C ASN A 38 25.32 5.85 16.67
N GLU A 39 25.09 6.92 17.46
CA GLU A 39 23.86 7.72 17.40
C GLU A 39 23.86 8.58 16.14
N ALA A 40 25.01 9.12 15.76
CA ALA A 40 25.19 9.85 14.51
C ALA A 40 24.99 8.96 13.29
N CYS A 41 25.58 7.75 13.26
CA CYS A 41 25.36 6.80 12.17
C CYS A 41 23.88 6.43 12.04
N ARG A 42 23.19 6.13 13.15
CA ARG A 42 21.74 5.85 13.15
C ARG A 42 20.93 7.03 12.62
N ALA A 43 21.24 8.25 13.04
CA ALA A 43 20.54 9.44 12.55
C ALA A 43 20.73 9.65 11.04
N VAL A 44 21.93 9.42 10.52
CA VAL A 44 22.21 9.49 9.07
C VAL A 44 21.47 8.38 8.32
N GLU A 45 21.43 7.15 8.86
CA GLU A 45 20.67 6.03 8.29
C GLU A 45 19.16 6.32 8.25
N ASP A 46 18.60 6.86 9.34
CA ASP A 46 17.18 7.24 9.43
C ASP A 46 16.84 8.38 8.46
N MET A 47 17.72 9.37 8.32
CA MET A 47 17.57 10.45 7.33
C MET A 47 17.58 9.91 5.90
N ALA A 48 18.55 9.05 5.57
CA ALA A 48 18.67 8.43 4.25
C ALA A 48 17.45 7.53 3.94
N ALA A 49 16.98 6.76 4.92
CA ALA A 49 15.76 5.96 4.80
C ALA A 49 14.51 6.83 4.59
N GLY A 50 14.43 7.98 5.28
CA GLY A 50 13.35 8.94 5.14
C GLY A 50 13.31 9.63 3.76
N GLU A 51 14.47 9.95 3.18
CA GLU A 51 14.57 10.49 1.82
C GLU A 51 14.21 9.45 0.75
N ALA A 52 14.73 8.22 0.88
CA ALA A 52 14.39 7.12 -0.02
C ALA A 52 12.88 6.85 -0.03
N ASN A 53 12.24 6.84 1.15
CA ASN A 53 10.80 6.66 1.26
C ASN A 53 10.01 7.84 0.64
N ARG A 54 10.50 9.08 0.79
CA ARG A 54 9.90 10.26 0.15
C ARG A 54 9.94 10.15 -1.37
N HIS A 55 11.06 9.74 -1.96
CA HIS A 55 11.17 9.55 -3.40
C HIS A 55 10.26 8.42 -3.90
N ALA A 56 10.19 7.30 -3.18
CA ALA A 56 9.27 6.20 -3.50
C ALA A 56 7.80 6.64 -3.46
N GLN A 57 7.42 7.49 -2.48
CA GLN A 57 6.05 8.02 -2.36
C GLN A 57 5.72 9.11 -3.39
N GLN A 58 6.71 9.90 -3.81
CA GLN A 58 6.58 11.01 -4.77
C GLN A 58 6.72 10.58 -6.23
N GLY A 59 7.08 9.33 -6.51
CA GLY A 59 7.19 8.81 -7.88
C GLY A 59 5.94 9.14 -8.71
N ARG A 60 6.14 9.63 -9.93
CA ARG A 60 5.01 9.90 -10.85
C ARG A 60 4.46 8.59 -11.38
N MET A 61 3.14 8.54 -11.56
CA MET A 61 2.48 7.42 -12.25
C MET A 61 3.06 7.27 -13.65
N THR A 62 3.44 6.05 -14.03
CA THR A 62 3.86 5.76 -15.41
C THR A 62 2.63 5.66 -16.32
N SER A 63 2.77 6.03 -17.59
CA SER A 63 1.68 5.90 -18.57
C SER A 63 1.21 4.44 -18.68
N THR A 64 2.12 3.47 -18.59
CA THR A 64 1.81 2.04 -18.61
C THR A 64 0.91 1.63 -17.44
N ALA A 65 1.20 2.10 -16.22
CA ALA A 65 0.38 1.80 -15.05
C ALA A 65 -1.03 2.41 -15.18
N ALA A 66 -1.13 3.61 -15.74
CA ALA A 66 -2.42 4.25 -16.01
C ALA A 66 -3.25 3.45 -17.02
N TRP A 67 -2.65 3.11 -18.17
CA TRP A 67 -3.32 2.35 -19.24
C TRP A 67 -3.79 0.98 -18.78
N LEU A 68 -2.93 0.22 -18.08
CA LEU A 68 -3.30 -1.10 -17.56
C LEU A 68 -4.36 -0.99 -16.45
N GLY A 69 -4.23 0.00 -15.57
CA GLY A 69 -5.19 0.22 -14.49
C GLY A 69 -6.58 0.56 -15.02
N TYR A 70 -6.70 1.64 -15.79
CA TYR A 70 -8.00 2.06 -16.34
C TYR A 70 -8.54 1.12 -17.41
N GLY A 71 -7.66 0.47 -18.18
CA GLY A 71 -8.06 -0.60 -19.11
C GLY A 71 -8.74 -1.77 -18.40
N GLY A 72 -8.36 -2.04 -17.15
CA GLY A 72 -9.03 -3.03 -16.30
C GLY A 72 -10.49 -2.72 -15.98
N LEU A 73 -10.99 -1.50 -16.22
CA LEU A 73 -12.43 -1.18 -16.08
C LEU A 73 -13.27 -1.57 -17.30
N VAL A 74 -12.63 -1.87 -18.43
CA VAL A 74 -13.36 -2.21 -19.66
C VAL A 74 -14.23 -3.46 -19.49
N PRO A 75 -13.74 -4.59 -18.92
CA PRO A 75 -14.58 -5.76 -18.73
C PRO A 75 -15.69 -5.55 -17.69
N PHE A 76 -15.46 -4.69 -16.68
CA PHE A 76 -16.50 -4.27 -15.74
C PHE A 76 -17.63 -3.52 -16.45
N ALA A 77 -17.29 -2.51 -17.24
CA ALA A 77 -18.26 -1.71 -17.98
C ALA A 77 -19.04 -2.56 -19.00
N ALA A 78 -18.35 -3.42 -19.74
CA ALA A 78 -18.96 -4.33 -20.71
C ALA A 78 -19.89 -5.34 -20.05
N GLY A 79 -19.45 -5.97 -18.95
CA GLY A 79 -20.26 -6.93 -18.19
C GLY A 79 -21.49 -6.27 -17.57
N ALA A 80 -21.33 -5.08 -16.99
CA ALA A 80 -22.44 -4.30 -16.43
C ALA A 80 -23.46 -3.93 -17.52
N ALA A 81 -23.05 -3.33 -18.64
CA ALA A 81 -23.94 -2.96 -19.73
C ALA A 81 -24.63 -4.18 -20.35
N GLY A 82 -23.88 -5.26 -20.59
CA GLY A 82 -24.41 -6.50 -21.15
C GLY A 82 -25.44 -7.18 -20.24
N SER A 83 -25.36 -6.99 -18.91
CA SER A 83 -26.33 -7.54 -17.95
C SER A 83 -27.75 -7.00 -18.19
N TRP A 84 -27.88 -5.81 -18.77
CA TRP A 84 -29.17 -5.19 -19.11
C TRP A 84 -29.66 -5.54 -20.53
N TRP A 85 -28.92 -6.36 -21.27
CA TRP A 85 -29.25 -6.72 -22.64
C TRP A 85 -29.66 -8.20 -22.70
N ALA A 86 -30.97 -8.44 -22.77
CA ALA A 86 -31.59 -9.78 -22.67
C ALA A 86 -30.91 -10.92 -23.47
N PRO A 87 -30.45 -10.73 -24.73
CA PRO A 87 -29.78 -11.79 -25.49
C PRO A 87 -28.44 -12.27 -24.88
N VAL A 88 -27.78 -11.45 -24.05
CA VAL A 88 -26.46 -11.74 -23.48
C VAL A 88 -26.39 -11.57 -21.96
N ALA A 89 -27.50 -11.23 -21.30
CA ALA A 89 -27.55 -10.86 -19.88
C ALA A 89 -26.87 -11.89 -18.97
N ASP A 90 -27.27 -13.15 -19.07
CA ASP A 90 -26.71 -14.25 -18.27
C ASP A 90 -25.19 -14.42 -18.46
N ALA A 91 -24.72 -14.35 -19.71
CA ALA A 91 -23.32 -14.49 -20.04
C ALA A 91 -22.52 -13.28 -19.54
N ALA A 92 -23.06 -12.08 -19.67
CA ALA A 92 -22.47 -10.83 -19.21
C ALA A 92 -22.37 -10.78 -17.68
N GLN A 93 -23.41 -11.19 -16.95
CA GLN A 93 -23.40 -11.26 -15.49
C GLN A 93 -22.39 -12.28 -14.97
N ARG A 94 -22.32 -13.48 -15.57
CA ARG A 94 -21.29 -14.48 -15.21
C ARG A 94 -19.89 -13.99 -15.52
N GLY A 95 -19.69 -13.37 -16.68
CA GLY A 95 -18.42 -12.77 -17.07
C GLY A 95 -17.98 -11.66 -16.11
N LEU A 96 -18.91 -10.79 -15.73
CA LEU A 96 -18.70 -9.74 -14.73
C LEU A 96 -18.30 -10.33 -13.38
N LEU A 97 -19.00 -11.36 -12.92
CA LEU A 97 -18.74 -12.04 -11.65
C LEU A 97 -17.33 -12.66 -11.63
N PHE A 98 -16.98 -13.44 -12.65
CA PHE A 98 -15.67 -14.08 -12.72
C PHE A 98 -14.54 -13.07 -12.82
N TYR A 99 -14.72 -12.01 -13.62
CA TYR A 99 -13.72 -10.95 -13.72
C TYR A 99 -13.52 -10.22 -12.39
N ALA A 100 -14.61 -9.96 -11.65
CA ALA A 100 -14.52 -9.35 -10.34
C ALA A 100 -13.75 -10.22 -9.33
N ALA A 101 -13.98 -11.54 -9.36
CA ALA A 101 -13.25 -12.51 -8.52
C ALA A 101 -11.74 -12.53 -8.85
N VAL A 102 -11.37 -12.42 -10.13
CA VAL A 102 -9.97 -12.27 -10.55
C VAL A 102 -9.37 -10.97 -10.00
N ILE A 103 -10.08 -9.85 -10.11
CA ILE A 103 -9.57 -8.54 -9.70
C ILE A 103 -9.40 -8.43 -8.19
N ILE A 104 -10.36 -8.89 -7.38
CA ILE A 104 -10.21 -8.87 -5.92
C ILE A 104 -9.07 -9.79 -5.45
N THR A 105 -8.83 -10.91 -6.14
CA THR A 105 -7.67 -11.79 -5.91
C THR A 105 -6.35 -11.09 -6.25
N PHE A 106 -6.28 -10.42 -7.41
CA PHE A 106 -5.10 -9.66 -7.82
C PHE A 106 -4.74 -8.56 -6.82
N VAL A 107 -5.75 -7.88 -6.26
CA VAL A 107 -5.56 -6.86 -5.22
C VAL A 107 -5.03 -7.48 -3.93
N GLY A 108 -5.54 -8.65 -3.53
CA GLY A 108 -4.99 -9.42 -2.43
C GLY A 108 -3.50 -9.71 -2.67
N ALA A 109 -3.14 -10.25 -3.84
CA ALA A 109 -1.78 -10.60 -4.20
C ALA A 109 -0.77 -9.43 -4.10
N VAL A 110 -1.20 -8.18 -4.33
CA VAL A 110 -0.35 -6.99 -4.11
C VAL A 110 0.12 -6.91 -2.65
N HIS A 111 -0.74 -7.22 -1.69
CA HIS A 111 -0.39 -7.21 -0.27
C HIS A 111 0.57 -8.35 0.09
N TRP A 112 0.52 -9.47 -0.64
CA TRP A 112 1.50 -10.55 -0.47
C TRP A 112 2.91 -10.05 -0.82
N GLY A 113 3.06 -9.45 -2.01
CA GLY A 113 4.34 -8.89 -2.47
C GLY A 113 4.90 -7.85 -1.49
N LEU A 114 4.01 -7.07 -0.89
CA LEU A 114 4.36 -6.04 0.06
C LEU A 114 4.74 -6.58 1.44
N GLY A 115 4.07 -7.65 1.87
CA GLY A 115 4.37 -8.41 3.07
C GLY A 115 5.76 -9.04 3.00
N MET A 116 6.11 -9.67 1.86
CA MET A 116 7.43 -10.28 1.67
C MET A 116 8.58 -9.29 1.84
N ALA A 117 8.41 -8.05 1.39
CA ALA A 117 9.43 -7.00 1.53
C ALA A 117 9.62 -6.51 2.99
N ARG A 118 8.80 -6.98 3.94
CA ARG A 118 8.74 -6.47 5.32
C ARG A 118 8.84 -7.55 6.39
N VAL A 119 8.95 -8.83 6.04
CA VAL A 119 9.21 -9.89 7.02
C VAL A 119 10.61 -9.67 7.64
N PRO A 120 10.80 -9.88 8.96
CA PRO A 120 9.85 -10.48 9.92
C PRO A 120 9.04 -9.47 10.75
N SER A 121 8.63 -8.34 10.18
CA SER A 121 7.73 -7.43 10.90
C SER A 121 6.31 -8.00 11.01
N ARG A 122 5.66 -7.77 12.16
CA ARG A 122 4.22 -8.07 12.37
C ARG A 122 3.34 -7.52 11.26
N GLN A 123 3.67 -6.32 10.77
CA GLN A 123 2.97 -5.68 9.66
C GLN A 123 3.08 -6.49 8.35
N GLY A 124 4.27 -7.05 8.07
CA GLY A 124 4.48 -7.90 6.91
C GLY A 124 3.68 -9.21 7.00
N GLU A 125 3.65 -9.85 8.17
CA GLU A 125 2.85 -11.06 8.41
C GLU A 125 1.34 -10.80 8.25
N GLU A 126 0.83 -9.70 8.82
CA GLU A 126 -0.57 -9.32 8.69
C GLU A 126 -0.94 -9.05 7.22
N ALA A 127 -0.05 -8.47 6.41
CA ALA A 127 -0.26 -8.26 4.98
C ALA A 127 -0.29 -9.58 4.20
N LEU A 128 0.54 -10.58 4.57
CA LEU A 128 0.50 -11.92 3.97
C LEU A 128 -0.84 -12.61 4.27
N VAL A 129 -1.32 -12.58 5.50
CA VAL A 129 -2.64 -13.15 5.83
C VAL A 129 -3.75 -12.43 5.06
N PHE A 130 -3.73 -11.09 5.08
CA PHE A 130 -4.72 -10.28 4.38
C PHE A 130 -4.71 -10.51 2.87
N SER A 131 -3.58 -10.86 2.26
CA SER A 131 -3.52 -11.11 0.82
C SER A 131 -4.35 -12.30 0.35
N VAL A 132 -4.59 -13.28 1.23
CA VAL A 132 -5.31 -14.53 0.91
C VAL A 132 -6.81 -14.40 1.15
N LEU A 133 -7.22 -13.64 2.17
CA LEU A 133 -8.62 -13.52 2.57
C LEU A 133 -9.55 -13.07 1.41
N PRO A 134 -9.21 -12.05 0.59
CA PRO A 134 -10.08 -11.60 -0.50
C PRO A 134 -10.25 -12.67 -1.59
N ALA A 135 -9.21 -13.46 -1.85
CA ALA A 135 -9.27 -14.54 -2.85
C ALA A 135 -10.19 -15.68 -2.40
N LEU A 136 -10.05 -16.13 -1.14
CA LEU A 136 -10.92 -17.15 -0.55
C LEU A 136 -12.36 -16.66 -0.45
N PHE A 137 -12.55 -15.40 -0.05
CA PHE A 137 -13.87 -14.78 0.02
C PHE A 137 -14.56 -14.76 -1.35
N ALA A 138 -13.85 -14.36 -2.40
CA ALA A 138 -14.38 -14.35 -3.76
C ALA A 138 -14.68 -15.75 -4.28
N TRP A 139 -13.78 -16.70 -4.04
CA TRP A 139 -13.98 -18.10 -4.43
C TRP A 139 -15.25 -18.69 -3.78
N LEU A 140 -15.42 -18.50 -2.47
CA LEU A 140 -16.62 -18.95 -1.76
C LEU A 140 -17.89 -18.25 -2.26
N ALA A 141 -17.84 -16.95 -2.51
CA ALA A 141 -18.99 -16.20 -3.03
C ALA A 141 -19.42 -16.73 -4.41
N VAL A 142 -18.46 -16.98 -5.31
CA VAL A 142 -18.74 -17.56 -6.64
C VAL A 142 -19.27 -18.99 -6.55
N TRP A 143 -18.75 -19.79 -5.62
CA TRP A 143 -19.12 -21.20 -5.48
C TRP A 143 -20.50 -21.39 -4.83
N LEU A 144 -20.86 -20.56 -3.84
CA LEU A 144 -22.03 -20.78 -2.98
C LEU A 144 -23.26 -19.94 -3.33
N LEU A 145 -23.09 -18.79 -3.97
CA LEU A 145 -24.17 -17.81 -4.12
C LEU A 145 -24.72 -17.75 -5.56
N PRO A 146 -26.01 -17.46 -5.73
CA PRO A 146 -26.55 -17.04 -7.03
C PRO A 146 -25.81 -15.82 -7.57
N THR A 147 -25.73 -15.67 -8.90
CA THR A 147 -24.89 -14.65 -9.55
C THR A 147 -25.14 -13.23 -9.04
N ALA A 148 -26.40 -12.79 -8.92
CA ALA A 148 -26.73 -11.45 -8.42
C ALA A 148 -26.26 -11.22 -6.97
N ALA A 149 -26.46 -12.20 -6.08
CA ALA A 149 -25.99 -12.13 -4.70
C ALA A 149 -24.46 -12.16 -4.62
N ALA A 150 -23.80 -13.01 -5.42
CA ALA A 150 -22.34 -13.09 -5.50
C ALA A 150 -21.72 -11.76 -5.95
N LEU A 151 -22.32 -11.08 -6.94
CA LEU A 151 -21.89 -9.75 -7.40
C LEU A 151 -21.93 -8.73 -6.25
N GLY A 152 -23.04 -8.68 -5.50
CA GLY A 152 -23.18 -7.79 -4.34
C GLY A 152 -22.17 -8.11 -3.23
N VAL A 153 -21.94 -9.38 -2.94
CA VAL A 153 -20.97 -9.82 -1.91
C VAL A 153 -19.54 -9.45 -2.33
N ILE A 154 -19.15 -9.70 -3.59
CA ILE A 154 -17.80 -9.31 -4.08
C ILE A 154 -17.63 -7.79 -4.11
N MET A 155 -18.68 -7.03 -4.45
CA MET A 155 -18.66 -5.56 -4.35
C MET A 155 -18.35 -5.12 -2.90
N LEU A 156 -19.04 -5.69 -1.91
CA LEU A 156 -18.76 -5.41 -0.50
C LEU A 156 -17.33 -5.81 -0.12
N GLY A 157 -16.83 -6.94 -0.63
CA GLY A 157 -15.44 -7.35 -0.45
C GLY A 157 -14.43 -6.33 -0.99
N LEU A 158 -14.65 -5.81 -2.20
CA LEU A 158 -13.80 -4.78 -2.80
C LEU A 158 -13.82 -3.47 -2.00
N VAL A 159 -14.99 -3.08 -1.49
CA VAL A 159 -15.15 -1.89 -0.63
C VAL A 159 -14.47 -2.11 0.72
N ALA A 160 -14.62 -3.29 1.33
CA ALA A 160 -13.99 -3.64 2.59
C ALA A 160 -12.46 -3.66 2.48
N VAL A 161 -11.92 -4.25 1.41
CA VAL A 161 -10.48 -4.22 1.12
C VAL A 161 -9.99 -2.78 0.97
N ARG A 162 -10.73 -1.94 0.23
CA ARG A 162 -10.34 -0.53 0.08
C ARG A 162 -10.42 0.24 1.40
N GLY A 163 -11.44 -0.03 2.22
CA GLY A 163 -11.58 0.54 3.56
C GLY A 163 -10.42 0.16 4.46
N TYR A 164 -10.01 -1.11 4.44
CA TYR A 164 -8.84 -1.61 5.17
C TYR A 164 -7.55 -0.88 4.79
N GLU A 165 -7.27 -0.74 3.48
CA GLU A 165 -6.11 0.00 2.96
C GLU A 165 -6.08 1.46 3.43
N LEU A 166 -7.25 2.10 3.51
CA LEU A 166 -7.40 3.49 3.96
C LEU A 166 -7.23 3.64 5.47
N LEU A 167 -7.83 2.74 6.28
CA LEU A 167 -7.76 2.78 7.74
C LEU A 167 -6.34 2.55 8.24
N ARG A 168 -5.62 1.61 7.62
CA ARG A 168 -4.22 1.33 7.96
C ARG A 168 -3.26 2.40 7.47
N ARG A 169 -3.76 3.41 6.76
CA ARG A 169 -3.00 4.48 6.12
C ARG A 169 -1.76 3.90 5.46
N GLU A 170 -1.88 2.78 4.74
CA GLU A 170 -0.73 2.02 4.26
C GLU A 170 0.19 2.96 3.48
N GLN A 171 1.22 3.45 4.18
CA GLN A 171 2.23 4.36 3.64
C GLN A 171 3.16 3.63 2.68
N TRP A 172 2.94 2.34 2.55
CA TRP A 172 3.57 1.41 1.66
C TRP A 172 3.21 1.71 0.20
N PHE A 173 2.03 2.26 -0.05
CA PHE A 173 1.61 2.63 -1.40
C PHE A 173 1.93 4.08 -1.73
N PRO A 174 2.57 4.35 -2.89
CA PRO A 174 2.73 5.69 -3.41
C PRO A 174 1.38 6.40 -3.59
N GLN A 175 1.39 7.73 -3.50
CA GLN A 175 0.15 8.51 -3.54
C GLN A 175 -0.64 8.29 -4.85
N TRP A 176 0.06 8.17 -5.97
CA TRP A 176 -0.54 7.92 -7.28
C TRP A 176 -1.30 6.59 -7.34
N TYR A 177 -0.76 5.54 -6.70
CA TYR A 177 -1.37 4.22 -6.69
C TYR A 177 -2.66 4.26 -5.88
N ARG A 178 -2.64 4.92 -4.71
CA ARG A 178 -3.84 5.11 -3.88
C ARG A 178 -4.95 5.87 -4.64
N ARG A 179 -4.58 6.88 -5.42
CA ARG A 179 -5.55 7.63 -6.25
C ARG A 179 -6.12 6.77 -7.36
N LEU A 180 -5.27 6.02 -8.07
CA LEU A 180 -5.69 5.07 -9.08
C LEU A 180 -6.65 4.04 -8.48
N ARG A 181 -6.27 3.43 -7.35
CA ARG A 181 -7.06 2.43 -6.63
C ARG A 181 -8.45 2.96 -6.27
N ASN A 182 -8.58 4.22 -5.84
CA ASN A 182 -9.89 4.84 -5.60
C ASN A 182 -10.78 4.83 -6.84
N HIS A 183 -10.27 5.29 -7.99
CA HIS A 183 -11.06 5.32 -9.22
C HIS A 183 -11.44 3.91 -9.68
N LEU A 184 -10.50 2.96 -9.62
CA LEU A 184 -10.75 1.59 -10.05
C LEU A 184 -11.74 0.88 -9.13
N SER A 185 -11.59 1.00 -7.81
CA SER A 185 -12.52 0.40 -6.84
C SER A 185 -13.92 1.00 -6.96
N LEU A 186 -14.04 2.32 -7.19
CA LEU A 186 -15.33 2.96 -7.40
C LEU A 186 -15.99 2.48 -8.69
N GLY A 187 -15.25 2.48 -9.80
CA GLY A 187 -15.77 2.00 -11.10
C GLY A 187 -16.20 0.54 -11.05
N ALA A 188 -15.39 -0.33 -10.45
CA ALA A 188 -15.73 -1.73 -10.23
C ALA A 188 -16.97 -1.90 -9.36
N ALA A 189 -17.07 -1.18 -8.23
CA ALA A 189 -18.22 -1.28 -7.34
C ALA A 189 -19.52 -0.84 -8.02
N LEU A 190 -19.50 0.26 -8.78
CA LEU A 190 -20.65 0.72 -9.54
C LEU A 190 -21.06 -0.28 -10.63
N ALA A 191 -20.10 -0.88 -11.33
CA ALA A 191 -20.38 -1.90 -12.34
C ALA A 191 -20.99 -3.16 -11.72
N LEU A 192 -20.49 -3.60 -10.56
CA LEU A 192 -21.04 -4.75 -9.84
C LEU A 192 -22.44 -4.49 -9.31
N LEU A 193 -22.69 -3.29 -8.78
CA LEU A 193 -24.02 -2.87 -8.37
C LEU A 193 -24.98 -2.89 -9.56
N ALA A 194 -24.58 -2.32 -10.70
CA ALA A 194 -25.40 -2.31 -11.91
C ALA A 194 -25.70 -3.72 -12.44
N GLY A 195 -24.72 -4.64 -12.40
CA GLY A 195 -24.92 -6.04 -12.79
C GLY A 195 -25.81 -6.81 -11.81
N ALA A 196 -25.69 -6.55 -10.51
CA ALA A 196 -26.51 -7.18 -9.48
C ALA A 196 -27.98 -6.74 -9.53
N LEU A 197 -28.25 -5.48 -9.92
CA LEU A 197 -29.61 -4.94 -10.08
C LEU A 197 -30.31 -5.41 -11.37
N ALA A 198 -29.58 -6.02 -12.31
CA ALA A 198 -30.13 -6.47 -13.59
C ALA A 198 -30.71 -7.89 -13.54
N GLY A 199 -30.40 -8.67 -12.49
CA GLY A 199 -30.89 -10.05 -12.28
C GLY A 199 -31.86 -10.12 -11.12
#